data_AF-T1BQQ2-F1
#
_entry.id   AF-T1BQQ2-F1
#
_cell.length_a   1.000
_cell.length_b   1.000
_cell.length_c   1.000
_cell.angle_alpha   90.00
_cell.angle_beta   90.00
_cell.angle_gamma   90.00
#
_symmetry.space_group_name_H-M   'P 1'
#
loop_
_entity.id
_entity.type
_entity.pdbx_description
1 polymer ?
#
loop_
_entity_poly.entity_id
_entity_poly.type
_entity_poly.pdbx_seq_one_letter_code
_entity_poly.pdbx_strand_id
1 'polypeptide(L)'
;MNAPLPRFADLAGRRVAVWGYGREGRAALRALARRLPRQSLTLWCGADEAAVARAEHPALAVLDAAPDAAALAQFDWVIKSPGISAYRPEIAVARAQGTRFISGTALWFGERAAARVVGVTGT
;
A
#
# COMPACT_ATOMS: atom_id res chain seq x y z
N MET A 1 21.08 10.91 -5.31
CA MET A 1 20.45 11.32 -4.04
C MET A 1 19.23 10.43 -3.82
N ASN A 2 19.18 9.64 -2.75
CA ASN A 2 17.98 8.84 -2.45
C ASN A 2 16.84 9.79 -2.04
N ALA A 3 15.69 9.66 -2.69
CA ALA A 3 14.51 10.41 -2.29
C ALA A 3 14.11 10.02 -0.85
N PRO A 4 13.65 10.97 -0.01
CA PRO A 4 13.18 10.66 1.32
C PRO A 4 12.00 9.67 1.28
N LEU A 5 11.91 8.80 2.28
CA LEU A 5 10.77 7.89 2.44
C LEU A 5 9.47 8.69 2.64
N PRO A 6 8.35 8.24 2.07
CA PRO A 6 7.10 8.98 2.17
C PRO A 6 6.51 8.91 3.58
N ARG A 7 5.78 9.97 3.92
CA ARG A 7 4.96 10.11 5.12
C ARG A 7 3.48 9.99 4.77
N PHE A 8 2.63 9.86 5.78
CA PHE A 8 1.18 9.86 5.53
C PHE A 8 0.70 11.15 4.85
N ALA A 9 1.30 12.30 5.19
CA ALA A 9 0.97 13.57 4.54
C ALA A 9 1.20 13.57 3.02
N ASP A 10 2.18 12.80 2.52
CA ASP A 10 2.50 12.74 1.09
C ASP A 10 1.48 11.91 0.28
N LEU A 11 0.65 11.12 0.98
CA LEU A 11 -0.42 10.31 0.43
C LEU A 11 -1.77 11.05 0.44
N ALA A 12 -1.92 12.11 1.25
CA ALA A 12 -3.19 12.81 1.42
C ALA A 12 -3.69 13.41 0.10
N GLY A 13 -4.94 13.09 -0.26
CA GLY A 13 -5.57 13.56 -1.50
C GLY A 13 -5.04 12.90 -2.77
N ARG A 14 -4.15 11.91 -2.67
CA ARG A 14 -3.61 11.15 -3.80
C ARG A 14 -4.45 9.91 -4.08
N ARG A 15 -4.27 9.32 -5.25
CA ARG A 15 -4.85 8.01 -5.58
C ARG A 15 -4.00 6.94 -4.93
N VAL A 16 -4.50 6.33 -3.85
CA VAL A 16 -3.76 5.36 -3.03
C VAL A 16 -4.44 3.99 -3.07
N ALA A 17 -3.65 2.96 -3.39
CA ALA A 17 -4.07 1.57 -3.28
C ALA A 17 -3.26 0.82 -2.21
N VAL A 18 -3.89 -0.16 -1.58
CA VAL A 18 -3.23 -1.22 -0.80
C VAL A 18 -3.32 -2.51 -1.59
N TRP A 19 -2.21 -3.24 -1.72
CA TRP A 19 -2.17 -4.53 -2.42
C TRP A 19 -1.84 -5.66 -1.45
N GLY A 20 -2.78 -6.58 -1.29
CA GLY A 20 -2.81 -7.71 -0.37
C GLY A 20 -3.56 -7.40 0.91
N TYR A 21 -4.41 -8.33 1.37
CA TYR A 21 -5.21 -8.18 2.59
C TYR A 21 -4.74 -9.07 3.75
N GLY A 22 -3.46 -9.46 3.75
CA GLY A 22 -2.85 -10.13 4.89
C GLY A 22 -2.67 -9.24 6.13
N ARG A 23 -1.88 -9.70 7.11
CA ARG A 23 -1.60 -8.94 8.37
C ARG A 23 -1.07 -7.53 8.11
N GLU A 24 -0.15 -7.39 7.17
CA GLU A 24 0.47 -6.10 6.82
C GLU A 24 -0.49 -5.17 6.06
N GLY A 25 -1.28 -5.69 5.12
CA GLY A 25 -2.31 -4.92 4.40
C GLY A 25 -3.37 -4.35 5.36
N ARG A 26 -3.89 -5.20 6.25
CA ARG A 26 -4.81 -4.78 7.33
C ARG A 26 -4.18 -3.73 8.25
N ALA A 27 -2.90 -3.88 8.60
CA ALA A 27 -2.19 -2.88 9.41
C ALA A 27 -2.03 -1.54 8.68
N ALA A 28 -1.71 -1.56 7.38
CA ALA A 28 -1.63 -0.37 6.55
C ALA A 28 -2.99 0.35 6.47
N LEU A 29 -4.08 -0.36 6.19
CA LEU A 29 -5.43 0.19 6.15
C LEU A 29 -5.83 0.83 7.48
N ARG A 30 -5.59 0.15 8.61
CA ARG A 30 -5.83 0.73 9.95
C ARG A 30 -4.99 1.97 10.23
N ALA A 31 -3.74 2.03 9.74
CA ALA A 31 -2.90 3.21 9.91
C ALA A 31 -3.39 4.38 9.06
N LEU A 32 -3.76 4.12 7.79
CA LEU A 32 -4.33 5.11 6.88
C LEU A 32 -5.66 5.65 7.41
N ALA A 33 -6.58 4.79 7.84
CA ALA A 33 -7.87 5.22 8.40
C ALA A 33 -7.71 6.15 9.62
N ARG A 34 -6.71 5.89 10.48
CA ARG A 34 -6.43 6.74 11.65
C ARG A 34 -5.76 8.07 11.29
N ARG A 35 -4.86 8.09 10.30
CA ARG A 35 -4.04 9.28 9.97
C ARG A 35 -4.66 10.15 8.89
N LEU A 36 -5.42 9.54 7.99
CA LEU A 36 -6.05 10.16 6.83
C LEU A 36 -7.50 9.66 6.71
N PRO A 37 -8.40 9.99 7.67
CA PRO A 37 -9.75 9.41 7.73
C PRO A 37 -10.64 9.74 6.53
N ARG A 38 -10.29 10.76 5.73
CA ARG A 38 -11.00 11.16 4.51
C ARG A 38 -10.35 10.66 3.23
N GLN A 39 -9.27 9.88 3.33
CA GLN A 39 -8.57 9.37 2.16
C GLN A 39 -9.38 8.26 1.50
N SER A 40 -9.75 8.46 0.23
CA SER A 40 -10.27 7.38 -0.59
C SER A 40 -9.18 6.35 -0.84
N LEU A 41 -9.48 5.08 -0.58
CA LEU A 41 -8.56 3.97 -0.71
C LEU A 41 -9.16 2.89 -1.59
N THR A 42 -8.29 2.21 -2.34
CA THR A 42 -8.62 0.98 -3.05
C THR A 42 -7.81 -0.17 -2.47
N LEU A 43 -8.44 -1.32 -2.29
CA LEU A 43 -7.78 -2.56 -1.91
C LEU A 43 -7.83 -3.55 -3.07
N TRP A 44 -6.66 -4.07 -3.43
CA TRP A 44 -6.51 -5.25 -4.27
C TRP A 44 -6.23 -6.46 -3.38
N CYS A 45 -7.07 -7.47 -3.38
CA CYS A 45 -6.91 -8.67 -2.57
C CYS A 45 -7.34 -9.95 -3.32
N GLY A 46 -7.10 -11.11 -2.70
CA GLY A 46 -7.63 -12.37 -3.22
C GLY A 46 -9.16 -12.43 -3.11
N ALA A 47 -9.79 -13.26 -3.96
CA ALA A 47 -11.24 -13.46 -3.94
C ALA A 47 -11.75 -14.05 -2.61
N ASP A 48 -10.94 -14.90 -1.99
CA ASP A 48 -11.15 -15.48 -0.65
C ASP A 48 -11.12 -14.43 0.47
N GLU A 49 -10.36 -13.34 0.29
CA GLU A 49 -10.23 -12.26 1.26
C GLU A 49 -11.31 -11.17 1.11
N ALA A 50 -11.92 -11.07 -0.08
CA ALA A 50 -12.70 -9.91 -0.48
C ALA A 50 -14.00 -9.72 0.29
N ALA A 51 -14.72 -10.81 0.59
CA ALA A 51 -15.94 -10.75 1.39
C ALA A 51 -15.68 -10.19 2.79
N VAL A 52 -14.60 -10.66 3.43
CA VAL A 52 -14.17 -10.19 4.75
C VAL A 52 -13.76 -8.72 4.68
N ALA A 53 -12.96 -8.33 3.68
CA ALA A 53 -12.52 -6.95 3.52
C ALA A 53 -13.70 -5.98 3.34
N ARG A 54 -14.71 -6.35 2.55
CA ARG A 54 -15.92 -5.53 2.35
C ARG A 54 -16.76 -5.40 3.63
N ALA A 55 -16.85 -6.47 4.42
CA ALA A 55 -17.56 -6.44 5.70
C ALA A 55 -16.84 -5.58 6.76
N GLU A 56 -15.51 -5.67 6.85
CA GLU A 56 -14.71 -4.90 7.81
C GLU A 56 -14.54 -3.43 7.38
N HIS A 57 -14.58 -3.15 6.07
CA HIS A 57 -14.36 -1.82 5.51
C HIS A 57 -15.40 -1.46 4.42
N PRO A 58 -16.66 -1.14 4.79
CA PRO A 58 -17.73 -0.89 3.81
C PRO A 58 -17.49 0.29 2.85
N ALA A 59 -16.65 1.26 3.24
CA ALA A 59 -16.31 2.42 2.42
C ALA A 59 -15.09 2.20 1.50
N LEU A 60 -14.42 1.04 1.59
CA LEU A 60 -13.23 0.72 0.82
C LEU A 60 -13.63 0.13 -0.54
N ALA A 61 -13.06 0.65 -1.62
CA ALA A 61 -13.21 0.00 -2.93
C ALA A 61 -12.38 -1.30 -2.93
N VAL A 62 -13.04 -2.45 -2.93
CA VAL A 62 -12.38 -3.77 -2.90
C VAL A 62 -12.45 -4.43 -4.27
N LEU A 63 -11.28 -4.75 -4.81
CA LEU A 63 -11.07 -5.39 -6.10
C LEU A 63 -10.41 -6.76 -5.85
N ASP A 64 -11.09 -7.82 -6.27
CA ASP A 64 -10.84 -9.23 -5.92
C ASP A 64 -10.11 -10.01 -7.01
N ALA A 65 -9.45 -9.29 -7.91
CA ALA A 65 -8.59 -9.84 -8.95
C ALA A 65 -7.16 -9.34 -8.79
N ALA A 66 -6.18 -10.06 -9.35
CA ALA A 66 -4.83 -9.52 -9.44
C ALA A 66 -4.81 -8.30 -10.37
N PRO A 67 -4.24 -7.15 -9.96
CA PRO A 67 -4.16 -6.00 -10.83
C PRO A 67 -3.12 -6.20 -11.93
N ASP A 68 -3.41 -5.71 -13.12
CA ASP A 68 -2.43 -5.59 -14.20
C ASP A 68 -1.67 -4.24 -14.11
N ALA A 69 -0.77 -4.02 -15.06
CA ALA A 69 0.04 -2.80 -15.10
C ALA A 69 -0.82 -1.53 -15.24
N ALA A 70 -1.86 -1.57 -16.08
CA ALA A 70 -2.72 -0.42 -16.36
C ALA A 70 -3.58 -0.06 -15.15
N ALA A 71 -4.08 -1.07 -14.45
CA ALA A 71 -4.82 -0.91 -13.20
C ALA A 71 -3.93 -0.29 -12.11
N LEU A 72 -2.68 -0.75 -11.96
CA LEU A 72 -1.74 -0.18 -11.01
C LEU A 72 -1.34 1.27 -11.37
N ALA A 73 -1.18 1.56 -12.66
CA ALA A 73 -0.79 2.88 -13.17
C ALA A 73 -1.80 4.00 -12.87
N GLN A 74 -3.04 3.64 -12.53
CA GLN A 74 -4.07 4.60 -12.11
C GLN A 74 -3.82 5.17 -10.70
N PHE A 75 -2.84 4.66 -9.96
CA PHE A 75 -2.54 5.11 -8.62
C PHE A 75 -1.24 5.90 -8.56
N ASP A 76 -1.22 6.94 -7.72
CA ASP A 76 0.00 7.66 -7.41
C ASP A 76 0.87 6.83 -6.45
N TRP A 77 0.22 6.13 -5.51
CA TRP A 77 0.88 5.28 -4.52
C TRP A 77 0.21 3.90 -4.40
N VAL A 78 1.02 2.85 -4.40
CA VAL A 78 0.60 1.48 -4.08
C VAL A 78 1.39 0.98 -2.87
N ILE A 79 0.68 0.70 -1.77
CA ILE A 79 1.26 0.10 -0.56
C ILE A 79 1.17 -1.41 -0.70
N LYS A 80 2.31 -2.04 -0.98
CA LYS A 80 2.43 -3.47 -1.27
C LYS A 80 2.72 -4.28 0.00
N SER A 81 1.95 -5.34 0.21
CA SER A 81 2.25 -6.36 1.24
C SER A 81 3.54 -7.13 0.90
N PRO A 82 4.31 -7.62 1.90
CA PRO A 82 5.59 -8.30 1.65
C PRO A 82 5.49 -9.53 0.73
N GLY A 83 4.42 -10.33 0.83
CA GLY A 83 4.24 -11.56 0.04
C GLY A 83 4.03 -11.35 -1.46
N ILE A 84 3.78 -10.13 -1.93
CA ILE A 84 3.70 -9.85 -3.37
C ILE A 84 5.12 -9.64 -3.89
N SER A 85 5.56 -10.40 -4.89
CA SER A 85 6.90 -10.22 -5.44
C SER A 85 7.13 -8.80 -5.97
N ALA A 86 8.27 -8.20 -5.62
CA ALA A 86 8.67 -6.88 -6.12
C ALA A 86 9.12 -6.89 -7.59
N TYR A 87 9.36 -8.08 -8.15
CA TYR A 87 9.85 -8.29 -9.53
C TYR A 87 8.74 -8.61 -10.52
N ARG A 88 7.48 -8.46 -10.10
CA ARG A 88 6.33 -8.62 -10.98
C ARG A 88 6.39 -7.61 -12.15
N PRO A 89 6.23 -8.05 -13.41
CA PRO A 89 6.38 -7.17 -14.58
C PRO A 89 5.42 -5.98 -14.55
N GLU A 90 4.21 -6.15 -14.04
CA GLU A 90 3.21 -5.10 -13.88
C GLU A 90 3.68 -3.95 -12.96
N ILE A 91 4.54 -4.24 -11.97
CA ILE A 91 5.13 -3.22 -11.09
C ILE A 91 6.11 -2.36 -11.87
N ALA A 92 6.96 -2.97 -12.70
CA ALA A 92 7.95 -2.24 -13.49
C ALA A 92 7.26 -1.29 -14.49
N VAL A 93 6.22 -1.78 -15.17
CA VAL A 93 5.46 -0.97 -16.14
C VAL A 93 4.72 0.17 -15.44
N ALA A 94 4.00 -0.09 -14.35
CA ALA A 94 3.30 0.97 -13.62
C ALA A 94 4.26 2.02 -13.03
N ARG A 95 5.45 1.60 -12.56
CA ARG A 95 6.51 2.53 -12.13
C ARG A 95 6.97 3.45 -13.24
N ALA A 96 7.14 2.93 -14.45
CA ALA A 96 7.51 3.73 -15.62
C ALA A 96 6.42 4.77 -15.96
N GLN A 97 5.18 4.53 -15.56
CA GLN A 97 4.04 5.45 -15.71
C GLN A 97 3.83 6.38 -14.50
N GLY A 98 4.74 6.34 -13.51
CA GLY A 98 4.75 7.25 -12.37
C GLY A 98 4.20 6.69 -11.05
N THR A 99 3.68 5.46 -11.04
CA THR A 99 3.18 4.84 -9.80
C THR A 99 4.31 4.51 -8.84
N ARG A 100 4.17 4.94 -7.59
CA ARG A 100 5.18 4.71 -6.55
C ARG A 100 4.75 3.54 -5.66
N PHE A 101 5.62 2.54 -5.57
CA PHE A 101 5.37 1.34 -4.76
C PHE A 101 6.15 1.41 -3.46
N ILE A 102 5.46 1.29 -2.34
CA ILE A 102 6.04 1.33 -1.00
C ILE A 102 5.51 0.20 -0.13
N SER A 103 6.17 -0.06 1.01
CA SER A 103 5.65 -0.97 2.04
C SER A 103 5.07 -0.19 3.21
N GLY A 104 4.25 -0.85 4.05
CA GLY A 104 3.81 -0.27 5.32
C GLY A 104 5.00 0.12 6.22
N THR A 105 6.07 -0.67 6.20
CA THR A 105 7.33 -0.37 6.90
C THR A 105 8.01 0.90 6.38
N ALA A 106 8.08 1.09 5.06
CA ALA A 106 8.65 2.30 4.47
C ALA A 106 7.87 3.56 4.89
N LEU A 107 6.53 3.47 4.91
CA LEU A 107 5.67 4.54 5.39
C LEU A 107 5.86 4.81 6.89
N TRP A 108 6.04 3.75 7.70
CA TRP A 108 6.35 3.89 9.13
C TRP A 108 7.68 4.61 9.38
N PHE A 109 8.72 4.25 8.62
CA PHE A 109 10.04 4.90 8.72
C PHE A 109 9.98 6.35 8.26
N GLY A 110 9.30 6.65 7.15
CA GLY A 110 9.14 8.03 6.68
C GLY A 110 8.42 8.90 7.71
N GLU A 111 7.35 8.39 8.32
CA GLU A 111 6.61 9.06 9.38
C GLU A 111 7.43 9.26 10.68
N ARG A 112 8.49 8.46 10.87
CA ARG A 112 9.35 8.46 12.06
C ARG A 112 10.82 8.66 11.72
N ALA A 113 11.10 9.59 10.81
CA ALA A 113 12.47 9.83 10.33
C ALA A 113 13.50 10.12 11.44
N ALA A 114 13.07 10.64 12.61
CA ALA A 114 13.94 10.92 13.75
C ALA A 114 14.01 9.80 14.80
N ALA A 115 13.28 8.69 14.62
CA ALA A 115 13.27 7.60 15.59
C ALA A 115 14.57 6.78 15.50
N ARG A 116 15.07 6.34 16.66
CA ARG A 116 16.12 5.33 16.74
C ARG A 116 15.48 3.95 16.56
N VAL A 117 15.97 3.18 15.59
CA VAL A 117 15.37 1.89 15.21
C VAL A 117 16.44 0.80 15.24
N VAL A 118 16.15 -0.29 15.94
CA VAL A 118 16.92 -1.53 15.86
C VAL A 118 16.19 -2.49 14.93
N GLY A 119 16.83 -2.87 13.83
CA GLY A 119 16.34 -3.88 12.91
C GLY A 119 16.97 -5.23 13.23
N VAL A 120 16.14 -6.24 13.49
CA VAL A 120 16.59 -7.62 13.69
C VAL A 120 16.00 -8.47 12.57
N THR A 121 16.85 -9.27 11.93
CA THR A 121 16.50 -10.20 10.85
C THR A 121 17.28 -11.50 11.06
N GLY A 122 16.77 -12.61 10.53
CA GLY A 122 17.38 -13.94 10.66
C GLY A 122 16.55 -15.00 9.93
N THR A 123 17.11 -16.19 9.80
CA THR A 123 16.45 -17.38 9.24
C THR A 123 16.23 -18.40 10.34
#